data_AF-K8GII0-F1
#
_entry.id   AF-K8GII0-F1
#
_cell.length_a   1.000
_cell.length_b   1.000
_cell.length_c   1.000
_cell.angle_alpha   90.00
_cell.angle_beta   90.00
_cell.angle_gamma   90.00
#
_symmetry.space_group_name_H-M   'P 1'
#
loop_
_entity.id
_entity.type
_entity.pdbx_description
1 polymer ?
#
loop_
_entity_poly.entity_id
_entity_poly.type
_entity_poly.pdbx_seq_one_letter_code
_entity_poly.pdbx_strand_id
1 'polypeptide(L)'
;MIADVIKGFIVLFIVFVPLERLFPLHQQKTFRHEWLTDATYYLTGFFIGRVGTAVCIALALLLAGGNANSELQRWVSSQPIACQFIAAVVIADVGYYWAHRLLHTVPWLWQFHAIHHSIEEMDWLAAVRVHPVDQIFTKVLQMVPLYWLGFSVQTFGLFALFSAAIAFYVHANTRLKAGYFRWLLATPEFHHWHHANQPGVRNKNLSAQLPLMDFLFGTLYMPSGQHPIRYGIPYRIPSGYFKQLITPFQQVVTRYRRKHAVTSTQPAQKQPVYLRPVLVLSLVSILGAVGVLGYAKVNNYSVKTMAYVVVAGFNTPKVSTAELQQGKLKPVVMVDVRDPEEYSADHIGSSLSVPLTEIKAGKGVEKIRDFAKTFSKPNQPQPTIVLYCQSGPRSIEAYQNLKDQGLNLVVLSGGINSWREAVPSSKDAEVLSPIYGSASSAWVNTPEKL
;
A
#
# COMPACT_ATOMS: atom_id res chain seq x y z
N MET A 1 -8.46 3.84 13.41
CA MET A 1 -7.78 4.47 12.25
C MET A 1 -7.17 5.82 12.59
N ILE A 2 -7.91 6.91 12.79
CA ILE A 2 -7.32 8.22 13.17
C ILE A 2 -6.55 8.09 14.50
N ALA A 3 -7.11 7.36 15.47
CA ALA A 3 -6.43 7.05 16.72
C ALA A 3 -5.06 6.37 16.52
N ASP A 4 -4.91 5.51 15.51
CA ASP A 4 -3.65 4.79 15.25
C ASP A 4 -2.61 5.72 14.61
N VAL A 5 -3.06 6.64 13.75
CA VAL A 5 -2.22 7.71 13.18
C VAL A 5 -1.68 8.60 14.31
N ILE A 6 -2.55 8.99 15.25
CA ILE A 6 -2.18 9.80 16.43
C ILE A 6 -1.20 9.04 17.33
N LYS A 7 -1.46 7.76 17.63
CA LYS A 7 -0.53 6.93 18.41
C LYS A 7 0.84 6.85 17.76
N GLY A 8 0.90 6.60 16.44
CA GLY A 8 2.16 6.59 15.69
C GLY A 8 2.90 7.93 15.79
N PHE A 9 2.18 9.04 15.70
CA PHE A 9 2.75 10.37 15.82
C PHE A 9 3.36 10.60 17.22
N ILE A 10 2.64 10.22 18.26
CA ILE A 10 3.09 10.33 19.65
C ILE A 10 4.36 9.48 19.87
N VAL A 11 4.39 8.25 19.35
CA VAL A 11 5.58 7.38 19.44
C VAL A 11 6.78 8.04 18.75
N LEU A 12 6.62 8.52 17.51
CA LEU A 12 7.68 9.19 16.79
C LEU A 12 8.15 10.47 17.52
N PHE A 13 7.22 11.25 18.06
CA PHE A 13 7.53 12.45 18.83
C PHE A 13 8.35 12.11 20.09
N ILE A 14 7.94 11.10 20.87
CA ILE A 14 8.64 10.66 22.09
C ILE A 14 10.02 10.07 21.77
N VAL A 15 10.22 9.50 20.59
CA VAL A 15 11.53 8.95 20.18
C VAL A 15 12.44 10.06 19.64
N PHE A 16 11.99 10.81 18.65
CA PHE A 16 12.86 11.71 17.89
C PHE A 16 13.06 13.07 18.55
N VAL A 17 12.07 13.60 19.28
CA VAL A 17 12.28 14.90 19.95
C VAL A 17 13.39 14.80 21.01
N PRO A 18 13.39 13.82 21.94
CA PRO A 18 14.52 13.66 22.86
C PRO A 18 15.86 13.41 22.14
N LEU A 19 15.87 12.60 21.07
CA LEU A 19 17.07 12.35 20.28
C LEU A 19 17.69 13.65 19.73
N GLU A 20 16.86 14.51 19.14
CA GLU A 20 17.28 15.80 18.59
C GLU A 20 17.62 16.84 19.67
N ARG A 21 17.06 16.71 20.89
CA ARG A 21 17.40 17.59 22.02
C ARG A 21 18.73 17.21 22.67
N LEU A 22 18.99 15.92 22.82
CA LEU A 22 20.19 15.40 23.49
C LEU A 22 21.41 15.43 22.56
N PHE A 23 21.21 15.23 21.27
CA PHE A 23 22.28 15.16 20.28
C PHE A 23 22.02 16.06 19.06
N PRO A 24 21.76 17.37 19.23
CA PRO A 24 21.41 18.25 18.11
C PRO A 24 22.57 18.37 17.12
N LEU A 25 22.27 18.31 15.82
CA LEU A 25 23.20 18.76 14.78
C LEU A 25 23.16 20.29 14.66
N HIS A 26 21.94 20.85 14.54
CA HIS A 26 21.68 22.28 14.51
C HIS A 26 20.87 22.72 15.74
N GLN A 27 21.14 23.93 16.24
CA GLN A 27 20.36 24.51 17.34
C GLN A 27 19.05 25.08 16.80
N GLN A 28 17.92 24.41 17.07
CA GLN A 28 16.59 24.82 16.59
C GLN A 28 15.45 24.48 17.55
N LYS A 29 14.30 25.12 17.38
CA LYS A 29 13.08 24.87 18.18
C LYS A 29 12.43 23.54 17.78
N THR A 30 11.70 22.89 18.70
CA THR A 30 10.99 21.62 18.39
C THR A 30 9.88 21.90 17.41
N PHE A 31 9.12 22.95 17.68
CA PHE A 31 8.08 23.47 16.79
C PHE A 31 8.71 24.58 15.93
N ARG A 32 9.49 24.14 14.94
CA ARG A 32 10.15 24.99 13.95
C ARG A 32 9.17 25.64 12.97
N HIS A 33 9.65 26.48 12.05
CA HIS A 33 8.79 27.10 11.04
C HIS A 33 8.07 26.00 10.22
N GLU A 34 6.78 26.22 9.95
CA GLU A 34 5.91 25.26 9.24
C GLU A 34 5.69 23.90 9.90
N TRP A 35 6.01 23.71 11.18
CA TRP A 35 5.80 22.42 11.86
C TRP A 35 4.35 21.90 11.73
N LEU A 36 3.35 22.78 11.85
CA LEU A 36 1.93 22.41 11.64
C LEU A 36 1.62 21.99 10.20
N THR A 37 2.33 22.53 9.21
CA THR A 37 2.20 22.09 7.82
C THR A 37 2.72 20.67 7.67
N ASP A 38 3.85 20.35 8.30
CA ASP A 38 4.43 19.00 8.23
C ASP A 38 3.61 17.99 9.03
N ALA A 39 3.01 18.39 10.16
CA ALA A 39 2.04 17.58 10.88
C ALA A 39 0.77 17.32 10.06
N THR A 40 0.35 18.29 9.24
CA THR A 40 -0.76 18.10 8.28
C THR A 40 -0.36 17.08 7.20
N TYR A 41 0.85 17.17 6.67
CA TYR A 41 1.40 16.17 5.73
C TYR A 41 1.50 14.77 6.36
N TYR A 42 1.88 14.65 7.63
CA TYR A 42 1.87 13.37 8.35
C TYR A 42 0.47 12.74 8.31
N LEU A 43 -0.55 13.54 8.67
CA LEU A 43 -1.93 13.07 8.74
C LEU A 43 -2.48 12.70 7.36
N THR A 44 -2.33 13.57 6.35
CA THR A 44 -2.88 13.31 5.01
C THR A 44 -2.07 12.25 4.26
N GLY A 45 -0.76 12.23 4.45
CA GLY A 45 0.18 11.27 3.86
C GLY A 45 -0.12 9.83 4.25
N PHE A 46 -0.68 9.59 5.44
CA PHE A 46 -1.18 8.27 5.83
C PHE A 46 -2.28 7.77 4.89
N PHE A 47 -3.29 8.60 4.60
CA PHE A 47 -4.40 8.24 3.73
C PHE A 47 -3.97 8.13 2.27
N ILE A 48 -3.15 9.07 1.79
CA ILE A 48 -2.56 9.01 0.44
C ILE A 48 -1.72 7.74 0.29
N GLY A 49 -0.96 7.36 1.32
CA GLY A 49 -0.18 6.14 1.34
C GLY A 49 -1.05 4.89 1.15
N ARG A 50 -2.25 4.84 1.75
CA ARG A 50 -3.20 3.72 1.55
C ARG A 50 -3.73 3.66 0.11
N VAL A 51 -4.06 4.82 -0.47
CA VAL A 51 -4.44 4.92 -1.89
C VAL A 51 -3.28 4.42 -2.77
N GLY A 52 -2.06 4.86 -2.49
CA GLY A 52 -0.86 4.39 -3.19
C GLY A 52 -0.65 2.89 -3.08
N THR A 53 -0.88 2.29 -1.90
CA THR A 53 -0.84 0.82 -1.73
C THR A 53 -1.88 0.13 -2.62
N ALA A 54 -3.11 0.64 -2.65
CA ALA A 54 -4.16 0.09 -3.51
C ALA A 54 -3.78 0.13 -4.99
N VAL A 55 -3.20 1.26 -5.44
CA VAL A 55 -2.67 1.42 -6.81
C VAL A 55 -1.56 0.41 -7.09
N CYS A 56 -0.63 0.19 -6.16
CA CYS A 56 0.46 -0.78 -6.36
C CYS A 56 -0.06 -2.21 -6.50
N ILE A 57 -1.01 -2.62 -5.64
CA ILE A 57 -1.62 -3.96 -5.70
C ILE A 57 -2.36 -4.12 -7.03
N ALA A 58 -3.16 -3.13 -7.42
CA ALA A 58 -3.84 -3.15 -8.71
C ALA A 58 -2.81 -3.32 -9.83
N LEU A 59 -1.82 -2.42 -9.96
CA LEU A 59 -0.80 -2.50 -11.01
C LEU A 59 -0.07 -3.86 -11.03
N ALA A 60 0.28 -4.43 -9.87
CA ALA A 60 0.93 -5.73 -9.80
C ALA A 60 0.03 -6.86 -10.35
N LEU A 61 -1.26 -6.88 -9.99
CA LEU A 61 -2.24 -7.84 -10.53
C LEU A 61 -2.42 -7.70 -12.04
N LEU A 62 -2.36 -6.46 -12.55
CA LEU A 62 -2.52 -6.17 -13.97
C LEU A 62 -1.30 -6.59 -14.78
N LEU A 63 -0.10 -6.33 -14.25
CA LEU A 63 1.15 -6.79 -14.85
C LEU A 63 1.29 -8.31 -14.80
N ALA A 64 0.67 -8.98 -13.82
CA ALA A 64 0.58 -10.43 -13.81
C ALA A 64 -0.32 -10.98 -14.93
N GLY A 65 -1.23 -10.18 -15.51
CA GLY A 65 -2.00 -10.53 -16.69
C GLY A 65 -2.89 -11.78 -16.55
N GLY A 66 -3.26 -12.16 -15.33
CA GLY A 66 -3.92 -13.44 -15.02
C GLY A 66 -2.99 -14.66 -15.01
N ASN A 67 -1.75 -14.51 -15.49
CA ASN A 67 -0.67 -15.50 -15.47
C ASN A 67 0.40 -15.09 -14.45
N ALA A 68 -0.02 -14.83 -13.21
CA ALA A 68 0.95 -14.77 -12.12
C ALA A 68 1.78 -16.06 -12.17
N ASN A 69 3.11 -15.94 -12.23
CA ASN A 69 3.97 -17.12 -12.17
C ASN A 69 3.83 -17.69 -10.76
N SER A 70 2.84 -18.56 -10.59
CA SER A 70 2.42 -19.07 -9.30
C SER A 70 3.54 -19.85 -8.64
N GLU A 71 4.44 -20.47 -9.43
CA GLU A 71 5.64 -21.15 -8.94
C GLU A 71 6.65 -20.16 -8.36
N LEU A 72 6.97 -19.08 -9.09
CA LEU A 72 7.87 -18.04 -8.60
C LEU A 72 7.32 -17.38 -7.33
N GLN A 73 6.04 -17.03 -7.31
CA GLN A 73 5.41 -16.41 -6.13
C GLN A 73 5.35 -17.35 -4.93
N ARG A 74 5.03 -18.64 -5.15
CA ARG A 74 5.11 -19.68 -4.11
C ARG A 74 6.54 -19.88 -3.62
N TRP A 75 7.51 -19.86 -4.52
CA TRP A 75 8.92 -19.97 -4.16
C TRP A 75 9.37 -18.77 -3.32
N VAL A 76 9.09 -17.53 -3.74
CA VAL A 76 9.43 -16.31 -2.98
C VAL A 76 8.76 -16.31 -1.60
N SER A 77 7.45 -16.58 -1.54
CA SER A 77 6.69 -16.57 -0.27
C SER A 77 7.05 -17.71 0.68
N SER A 78 7.60 -18.82 0.18
CA SER A 78 8.07 -19.95 1.01
C SER A 78 9.50 -19.78 1.55
N GLN A 79 10.25 -18.76 1.11
CA GLN A 79 11.58 -18.50 1.66
C GLN A 79 11.51 -18.08 3.13
N PRO A 80 12.57 -18.32 3.93
CA PRO A 80 12.64 -17.84 5.30
C PRO A 80 12.39 -16.33 5.41
N ILE A 81 11.67 -15.90 6.45
CA ILE A 81 11.23 -14.50 6.59
C ILE A 81 12.39 -13.50 6.58
N ALA A 82 13.55 -13.87 7.14
CA ALA A 82 14.75 -13.03 7.12
C ALA A 82 15.28 -12.81 5.68
N CYS A 83 15.30 -13.86 4.86
CA CYS A 83 15.70 -13.78 3.46
C CYS A 83 14.71 -12.91 2.66
N GLN A 84 13.40 -13.11 2.89
CA GLN A 84 12.38 -12.28 2.26
C GLN A 84 12.55 -10.80 2.65
N PHE A 85 12.76 -10.50 3.93
CA PHE A 85 12.94 -9.14 4.41
C PHE A 85 14.17 -8.46 3.78
N ILE A 86 15.32 -9.13 3.78
CA ILE A 86 16.56 -8.59 3.18
C ILE A 86 16.36 -8.36 1.68
N ALA A 87 15.78 -9.32 0.96
CA ALA A 87 15.51 -9.17 -0.46
C ALA A 87 14.51 -8.03 -0.74
N ALA A 88 13.46 -7.91 0.06
CA ALA A 88 12.47 -6.84 -0.06
C ALA A 88 13.11 -5.46 0.14
N VAL A 89 13.97 -5.30 1.15
CA VAL A 89 14.73 -4.06 1.39
C VAL A 89 15.58 -3.69 0.17
N VAL A 90 16.36 -4.63 -0.36
CA VAL A 90 17.23 -4.37 -1.52
C VAL A 90 16.41 -4.02 -2.77
N ILE A 91 15.40 -4.81 -3.12
CA ILE A 91 14.58 -4.61 -4.32
C ILE A 91 13.81 -3.28 -4.22
N ALA A 92 13.23 -2.98 -3.05
CA ALA A 92 12.55 -1.73 -2.80
C ALA A 92 13.50 -0.54 -2.96
N ASP A 93 14.71 -0.61 -2.40
CA ASP A 93 15.68 0.49 -2.48
C ASP A 93 16.16 0.74 -3.92
N VAL A 94 16.32 -0.31 -4.75
CA VAL A 94 16.55 -0.16 -6.20
C VAL A 94 15.43 0.66 -6.85
N GLY A 95 14.17 0.27 -6.61
CA GLY A 95 13.01 0.95 -7.17
C GLY A 95 12.93 2.41 -6.72
N TYR A 96 13.14 2.65 -5.43
CA TYR A 96 13.15 3.99 -4.86
C TYR A 96 14.28 4.85 -5.44
N TYR A 97 15.51 4.33 -5.51
CA TYR A 97 16.67 5.05 -6.06
C TYR A 97 16.38 5.60 -7.45
N TRP A 98 15.81 4.79 -8.35
CA TRP A 98 15.48 5.24 -9.70
C TRP A 98 14.32 6.23 -9.73
N ALA A 99 13.28 6.02 -8.92
CA ALA A 99 12.20 6.99 -8.77
C ALA A 99 12.74 8.35 -8.32
N HIS A 100 13.60 8.34 -7.31
CA HIS A 100 14.17 9.52 -6.71
C HIS A 100 15.13 10.24 -7.67
N ARG A 101 15.96 9.48 -8.40
CA ARG A 101 16.81 10.03 -9.46
C ARG A 101 15.99 10.70 -10.56
N LEU A 102 14.85 10.13 -10.95
CA LEU A 102 13.94 10.76 -11.91
C LEU A 102 13.31 12.04 -11.35
N LEU A 103 12.92 12.05 -10.07
CA LEU A 103 12.41 13.24 -9.39
C LEU A 103 13.43 14.38 -9.37
N HIS A 104 14.72 14.07 -9.28
CA HIS A 104 15.81 15.06 -9.30
C HIS A 104 16.20 15.56 -10.70
N THR A 105 16.07 14.71 -11.71
CA THR A 105 16.60 14.96 -13.06
C THR A 105 15.54 15.38 -14.08
N VAL A 106 14.28 14.99 -13.89
CA VAL A 106 13.18 15.34 -14.79
C VAL A 106 12.53 16.64 -14.31
N PRO A 107 12.58 17.75 -15.09
CA PRO A 107 12.22 19.08 -14.59
C PRO A 107 10.79 19.23 -14.05
N TRP A 108 9.81 18.50 -14.59
CA TRP A 108 8.43 18.58 -14.13
C TRP A 108 8.18 17.71 -12.89
N LEU A 109 8.82 16.55 -12.78
CA LEU A 109 8.80 15.72 -11.56
C LEU A 109 9.45 16.47 -10.39
N TRP A 110 10.55 17.16 -10.65
CA TRP A 110 11.21 18.02 -9.67
C TRP A 110 10.27 19.06 -9.05
N GLN A 111 9.22 19.53 -9.74
CA GLN A 111 8.29 20.50 -9.13
C GLN A 111 7.52 19.90 -7.95
N PHE A 112 7.19 18.61 -8.01
CA PHE A 112 6.54 17.91 -6.91
C PHE A 112 7.54 17.58 -5.80
N HIS A 113 8.73 17.12 -6.18
CA HIS A 113 9.77 16.75 -5.23
C HIS A 113 10.45 17.95 -4.55
N ALA A 114 10.44 19.12 -5.19
CA ALA A 114 10.90 20.38 -4.59
C ALA A 114 10.10 20.77 -3.34
N ILE A 115 8.88 20.26 -3.15
CA ILE A 115 8.14 20.43 -1.89
C ILE A 115 8.87 19.73 -0.75
N HIS A 116 9.38 18.52 -0.98
CA HIS A 116 10.18 17.79 -0.01
C HIS A 116 11.51 18.50 0.29
N HIS A 117 12.21 18.94 -0.74
CA HIS A 117 13.45 19.71 -0.58
C HIS A 117 13.27 21.15 -0.09
N SER A 118 12.04 21.65 0.05
CA SER A 118 11.79 23.04 0.48
C SER A 118 12.11 23.31 1.96
N ILE A 119 12.50 22.28 2.71
CA ILE A 119 12.74 22.33 4.15
C ILE A 119 14.06 23.03 4.43
N GLU A 120 13.99 24.13 5.17
CA GLU A 120 15.18 24.92 5.55
C GLU A 120 15.69 24.55 6.96
N GLU A 121 14.81 24.08 7.84
CA GLU A 121 15.11 23.61 9.20
C GLU A 121 14.83 22.10 9.25
N MET A 122 15.86 21.27 9.10
CA MET A 122 15.73 19.80 9.00
C MET A 122 15.43 19.18 10.37
N ASP A 123 14.43 18.30 10.47
CA ASP A 123 14.11 17.48 11.65
C ASP A 123 13.43 16.16 11.24
N TRP A 124 13.12 15.28 12.18
CA TRP A 124 12.44 14.01 11.91
C TRP A 124 11.12 14.18 11.13
N LEU A 125 10.36 15.24 11.41
CA LEU A 125 9.05 15.48 10.78
C LEU A 125 9.20 15.92 9.32
N ALA A 126 10.38 16.35 8.89
CA ALA A 126 10.71 16.60 7.49
C ALA A 126 10.44 15.38 6.58
N ALA A 127 10.55 14.17 7.14
CA ALA A 127 10.36 12.91 6.42
C ALA A 127 8.99 12.78 5.72
N VAL A 128 7.98 13.51 6.20
CA VAL A 128 6.61 13.40 5.67
C VAL A 128 6.17 14.56 4.80
N ARG A 129 6.93 15.65 4.70
CA ARG A 129 6.62 16.75 3.76
C ARG A 129 6.87 16.26 2.33
N VAL A 130 5.92 15.49 1.80
CA VAL A 130 6.02 14.83 0.50
C VAL A 130 4.74 15.11 -0.26
N HIS A 131 4.87 15.60 -1.49
CA HIS A 131 3.71 15.85 -2.33
C HIS A 131 3.01 14.51 -2.70
N PRO A 132 1.67 14.43 -2.76
CA PRO A 132 0.97 13.17 -3.05
C PRO A 132 1.42 12.47 -4.35
N VAL A 133 1.69 13.25 -5.41
CA VAL A 133 2.23 12.74 -6.70
C VAL A 133 3.60 12.10 -6.51
N ASP A 134 4.48 12.72 -5.74
CA ASP A 134 5.80 12.19 -5.40
C ASP A 134 5.67 10.90 -4.59
N GLN A 135 4.86 10.94 -3.52
CA GLN A 135 4.62 9.79 -2.64
C GLN A 135 4.07 8.57 -3.39
N ILE A 136 3.12 8.77 -4.31
CA ILE A 136 2.58 7.67 -5.13
C ILE A 136 3.62 7.18 -6.14
N PHE A 137 4.33 8.10 -6.80
CA PHE A 137 5.33 7.74 -7.82
C PHE A 137 6.47 6.91 -7.24
N THR A 138 7.08 7.37 -6.15
CA THR A 138 8.13 6.62 -5.45
C THR A 138 7.63 5.28 -4.95
N LYS A 139 6.44 5.25 -4.34
CA LYS A 139 5.84 4.02 -3.82
C LYS A 139 5.56 2.98 -4.91
N VAL A 140 5.09 3.39 -6.09
CA VAL A 140 4.82 2.46 -7.21
C VAL A 140 6.10 1.75 -7.64
N LEU A 141 7.17 2.50 -7.88
CA LEU A 141 8.46 1.92 -8.30
C LEU A 141 9.10 1.08 -7.18
N GLN A 142 8.87 1.45 -5.93
CA GLN A 142 9.37 0.73 -4.77
C GLN A 142 8.61 -0.59 -4.52
N MET A 143 7.28 -0.59 -4.61
CA MET A 143 6.43 -1.66 -4.08
C MET A 143 5.85 -2.60 -5.14
N VAL A 144 5.61 -2.15 -6.38
CA VAL A 144 5.05 -3.02 -7.43
C VAL A 144 5.91 -4.26 -7.68
N PRO A 145 7.27 -4.18 -7.73
CA PRO A 145 8.10 -5.37 -7.88
C PRO A 145 7.88 -6.40 -6.77
N LEU A 146 7.71 -5.95 -5.51
CA LEU A 146 7.48 -6.83 -4.37
C LEU A 146 6.12 -7.53 -4.45
N TYR A 147 5.07 -6.78 -4.81
CA TYR A 147 3.73 -7.37 -4.99
C TYR A 147 3.72 -8.36 -6.16
N TRP A 148 4.38 -8.02 -7.26
CA TRP A 148 4.44 -8.87 -8.45
C TRP A 148 5.23 -10.17 -8.19
N LEU A 149 6.30 -10.10 -7.39
CA LEU A 149 7.10 -11.26 -6.97
C LEU A 149 6.42 -12.14 -5.89
N GLY A 150 5.33 -11.69 -5.28
CA GLY A 150 4.57 -12.49 -4.32
C GLY A 150 5.21 -12.58 -2.93
N PHE A 151 5.87 -11.53 -2.46
CA PHE A 151 6.36 -11.48 -1.09
C PHE A 151 5.22 -11.63 -0.06
N SER A 152 5.50 -12.27 1.07
CA SER A 152 4.49 -12.52 2.10
C SER A 152 3.98 -11.23 2.76
N VAL A 153 2.74 -11.25 3.26
CA VAL A 153 2.13 -10.14 4.03
C VAL A 153 2.98 -9.76 5.25
N GLN A 154 3.61 -10.76 5.89
CA GLN A 154 4.50 -10.56 7.02
C GLN A 154 5.74 -9.73 6.61
N THR A 155 6.33 -10.03 5.44
CA THR A 155 7.45 -9.26 4.89
C THR A 155 7.05 -7.81 4.63
N PHE A 156 5.86 -7.56 4.07
CA PHE A 156 5.37 -6.19 3.88
C PHE A 156 5.21 -5.43 5.20
N GLY A 157 4.73 -6.08 6.26
CA GLY A 157 4.62 -5.48 7.58
C GLY A 157 5.98 -5.09 8.17
N LEU A 158 6.95 -6.01 8.12
CA LEU A 158 8.33 -5.76 8.57
C LEU A 158 9.01 -4.65 7.75
N PHE A 159 8.89 -4.72 6.43
CA PHE A 159 9.44 -3.71 5.53
C PHE A 159 8.82 -2.33 5.79
N ALA A 160 7.50 -2.23 5.96
CA ALA A 160 6.83 -0.97 6.22
C ALA A 160 7.31 -0.33 7.53
N LEU A 161 7.47 -1.12 8.59
CA LEU A 161 8.01 -0.65 9.87
C LEU A 161 9.46 -0.18 9.73
N PHE A 162 10.31 -1.00 9.10
CA PHE A 162 11.71 -0.66 8.84
C PHE A 162 11.84 0.62 7.99
N SER A 163 11.11 0.70 6.88
CA SER A 163 11.16 1.84 5.98
C SER A 163 10.68 3.12 6.66
N ALA A 164 9.64 3.05 7.51
CA ALA A 164 9.19 4.19 8.29
C ALA A 164 10.26 4.63 9.28
N ALA A 165 10.82 3.71 10.06
CA ALA A 165 11.86 4.00 11.05
C ALA A 165 13.09 4.67 10.39
N ILE A 166 13.55 4.14 9.25
CA ILE A 166 14.66 4.73 8.49
C ILE A 166 14.28 6.10 7.96
N ALA A 167 13.09 6.28 7.35
CA ALA A 167 12.67 7.56 6.79
C ALA A 167 12.70 8.68 7.84
N PHE A 168 12.16 8.45 9.04
CA PHE A 168 12.23 9.44 10.13
C PHE A 168 13.65 9.61 10.67
N TYR A 169 14.41 8.53 10.80
CA TYR A 169 15.78 8.57 11.30
C TYR A 169 16.71 9.39 10.41
N VAL A 170 16.69 9.20 9.09
CA VAL A 170 17.61 9.90 8.18
C VAL A 170 17.33 11.40 8.08
N HIS A 171 16.14 11.85 8.47
CA HIS A 171 15.80 13.27 8.53
C HIS A 171 16.09 13.90 9.89
N ALA A 172 16.20 13.10 10.96
CA ALA A 172 16.37 13.61 12.32
C ALA A 172 17.54 14.60 12.44
N ASN A 173 17.31 15.70 13.18
CA ASN A 173 18.33 16.71 13.49
C ASN A 173 19.33 16.20 14.52
N THR A 174 20.16 15.23 14.16
CA THR A 174 21.08 14.60 15.09
C THR A 174 22.50 14.48 14.57
N ARG A 175 23.48 14.76 15.45
CA ARG A 175 24.92 14.64 15.18
C ARG A 175 25.47 13.23 15.47
N LEU A 176 24.60 12.26 15.77
CA LEU A 176 25.03 10.90 16.08
C LEU A 176 25.76 10.28 14.89
N LYS A 177 26.96 9.78 15.14
CA LYS A 177 27.79 9.10 14.14
C LYS A 177 27.43 7.62 14.10
N ALA A 178 27.21 7.09 12.90
CA ALA A 178 26.89 5.67 12.71
C ALA A 178 28.14 4.77 12.55
N GLY A 179 29.36 5.33 12.64
CA GLY A 179 30.59 4.55 12.47
C GLY A 179 30.62 3.80 11.13
N TYR A 180 30.91 2.50 11.16
CA TYR A 180 30.89 1.65 9.96
C TYR A 180 29.48 1.37 9.42
N PHE A 181 28.42 1.51 10.22
CA PHE A 181 27.04 1.29 9.77
C PHE A 181 26.59 2.30 8.71
N ARG A 182 27.26 3.46 8.59
CA ARG A 182 26.97 4.47 7.56
C ARG A 182 27.14 3.96 6.12
N TRP A 183 27.80 2.83 5.92
CA TRP A 183 27.96 2.19 4.61
C TRP A 183 26.88 1.14 4.33
N LEU A 184 26.18 0.67 5.36
CA LEU A 184 25.15 -0.36 5.25
C LEU A 184 23.75 0.24 5.28
N LEU A 185 23.53 1.29 6.07
CA LEU A 185 22.25 1.95 6.24
C LEU A 185 22.40 3.45 6.01
N ALA A 186 21.37 4.06 5.42
CA ALA A 186 21.26 5.49 5.30
C ALA A 186 21.20 6.13 6.69
N THR A 187 21.82 7.29 6.82
CA THR A 187 22.00 8.01 8.09
C THR A 187 21.60 9.48 7.93
N PRO A 188 21.44 10.23 9.04
CA PRO A 188 21.37 11.69 8.99
C PRO A 188 22.51 12.32 8.19
N GLU A 189 23.76 11.88 8.40
CA GLU A 189 24.92 12.37 7.64
C GLU A 189 24.72 12.19 6.12
N PHE A 190 24.27 11.00 5.70
CA PHE A 190 24.00 10.68 4.30
C PHE A 190 22.86 11.54 3.71
N HIS A 191 21.69 11.55 4.35
CA HIS A 191 20.50 12.15 3.76
C HIS A 191 20.43 13.66 3.95
N HIS A 192 21.10 14.23 4.94
CA HIS A 192 21.19 15.70 5.07
C HIS A 192 21.96 16.30 3.89
N TRP A 193 23.03 15.64 3.43
CA TRP A 193 23.75 16.07 2.22
C TRP A 193 22.88 16.03 0.96
N HIS A 194 21.93 15.10 0.88
CA HIS A 194 20.95 15.08 -0.20
C HIS A 194 20.05 16.33 -0.21
N HIS A 195 19.67 16.83 0.97
CA HIS A 195 18.89 18.05 1.15
C HIS A 195 19.71 19.34 1.14
N ALA A 196 21.03 19.26 0.95
CA ALA A 196 21.90 20.43 1.01
C ALA A 196 21.64 21.41 -0.13
N ASN A 197 21.38 22.67 0.21
CA ASN A 197 21.32 23.77 -0.74
C ASN A 197 22.68 24.44 -0.87
N GLN A 198 23.68 23.67 -1.30
CA GLN A 198 25.06 24.12 -1.46
C GLN A 198 25.56 23.84 -2.89
N PRO A 199 26.39 24.73 -3.47
CA PRO A 199 26.98 24.51 -4.78
C PRO A 199 27.73 23.17 -4.84
N GLY A 200 27.55 22.41 -5.92
CA GLY A 200 28.26 21.16 -6.16
C GLY A 200 27.68 19.90 -5.51
N VAL A 201 26.62 20.01 -4.69
CA VAL A 201 26.08 18.88 -3.91
C VAL A 201 24.73 18.35 -4.42
N ARG A 202 24.28 18.80 -5.59
CA ARG A 202 23.00 18.36 -6.19
C ARG A 202 23.07 16.91 -6.70
N ASN A 203 21.95 16.20 -6.66
CA ASN A 203 21.76 14.83 -7.18
C ASN A 203 22.69 13.80 -6.51
N LYS A 204 22.89 13.93 -5.19
CA LYS A 204 23.68 13.01 -4.37
C LYS A 204 22.79 12.25 -3.39
N ASN A 205 23.20 11.07 -2.96
CA ASN A 205 22.58 10.27 -1.89
C ASN A 205 21.07 10.05 -2.10
N LEU A 206 20.71 9.38 -3.20
CA LEU A 206 19.36 9.22 -3.70
C LEU A 206 18.64 7.96 -3.16
N SER A 207 19.34 7.01 -2.57
CA SER A 207 18.72 5.84 -1.93
C SER A 207 17.94 6.23 -0.68
N ALA A 208 16.90 5.45 -0.35
CA ALA A 208 16.11 5.65 0.87
C ALA A 208 16.72 4.94 2.08
N GLN A 209 17.20 3.72 1.88
CA GLN A 209 17.54 2.79 2.96
C GLN A 209 19.00 2.40 2.95
N LEU A 210 19.57 2.12 1.77
CA LEU A 210 20.91 1.57 1.63
C LEU A 210 21.77 2.50 0.75
N PRO A 211 22.92 3.01 1.21
CA PRO A 211 23.85 3.77 0.36
C PRO A 211 24.42 2.98 -0.83
N LEU A 212 24.07 1.69 -0.95
CA LEU A 212 24.54 0.77 -1.97
C LEU A 212 24.30 1.29 -3.40
N MET A 213 23.10 1.76 -3.73
CA MET A 213 22.84 2.24 -5.09
C MET A 213 23.63 3.51 -5.40
N ASP A 214 23.76 4.39 -4.41
CA ASP A 214 24.59 5.59 -4.55
C ASP A 214 26.07 5.27 -4.77
N PHE A 215 26.59 4.23 -4.11
CA PHE A 215 27.92 3.71 -4.37
C PHE A 215 28.03 3.17 -5.81
N LEU A 216 27.11 2.28 -6.21
CA LEU A 216 27.13 1.62 -7.52
C LEU A 216 27.00 2.60 -8.69
N PHE A 217 26.23 3.68 -8.51
CA PHE A 217 25.94 4.65 -9.57
C PHE A 217 26.66 5.98 -9.41
N GLY A 218 27.65 6.07 -8.50
CA GLY A 218 28.53 7.23 -8.35
C GLY A 218 27.83 8.49 -7.81
N THR A 219 26.72 8.33 -7.09
CA THR A 219 25.96 9.43 -6.45
C THR A 219 26.21 9.54 -4.95
N LEU A 220 27.06 8.68 -4.37
CA LEU A 220 27.45 8.72 -2.96
C LEU A 220 28.30 9.96 -2.63
N TYR A 221 27.92 10.68 -1.58
CA TYR A 221 28.62 11.87 -1.08
C TYR A 221 28.50 12.01 0.44
N MET A 222 29.56 11.68 1.17
CA MET A 222 29.62 11.81 2.64
C MET A 222 31.03 12.27 3.05
N PRO A 223 31.38 13.56 2.84
CA PRO A 223 32.68 14.08 3.23
C PRO A 223 32.88 13.96 4.74
N SER A 224 34.00 13.37 5.14
CA SER A 224 34.29 13.09 6.54
C SER A 224 34.35 14.37 7.38
N GLY A 225 33.59 14.39 8.48
CA GLY A 225 33.60 15.49 9.46
C GLY A 225 32.90 16.76 8.99
N GLN A 226 32.16 16.71 7.88
CA GLN A 226 31.42 17.85 7.37
C GLN A 226 29.91 17.56 7.36
N HIS A 227 29.14 18.61 7.55
CA HIS A 227 27.69 18.59 7.46
C HIS A 227 27.19 19.77 6.62
N PRO A 228 25.99 19.68 6.03
CA PRO A 228 25.40 20.80 5.31
C PRO A 228 25.23 22.03 6.19
N ILE A 229 25.56 23.20 5.64
CA ILE A 229 25.38 24.48 6.32
C ILE A 229 23.97 25.05 6.07
N ARG A 230 23.36 24.69 4.94
CA ARG A 230 22.05 25.18 4.52
C ARG A 230 21.25 24.06 3.85
N TYR A 231 19.98 23.97 4.23
CA TYR A 231 18.99 23.12 3.57
C TYR A 231 18.08 23.97 2.67
N GLY A 232 17.14 23.33 2.01
CA GLY A 232 16.15 24.00 1.17
C GLY A 232 16.46 23.91 -0.32
N ILE A 233 15.87 24.83 -1.07
CA ILE A 233 16.10 24.98 -2.51
C ILE A 233 16.36 26.46 -2.83
N PRO A 234 16.98 26.81 -3.97
CA PRO A 234 17.37 28.19 -4.27
C PRO A 234 16.21 29.14 -4.59
N TYR A 235 14.96 28.70 -4.45
CA TYR A 235 13.76 29.50 -4.71
C TYR A 235 12.67 29.20 -3.68
N ARG A 236 11.85 30.20 -3.38
CA ARG A 236 10.84 30.06 -2.32
C ARG A 236 9.64 29.22 -2.77
N ILE A 237 9.23 28.27 -1.93
CA ILE A 237 7.91 27.65 -2.00
C ILE A 237 6.96 28.41 -1.05
N PRO A 238 5.73 28.75 -1.47
CA PRO A 238 4.77 29.40 -0.58
C PRO A 238 4.43 28.52 0.61
N SER A 239 4.41 29.11 1.81
CA SER A 239 4.15 28.38 3.04
C SER A 239 2.70 27.91 3.16
N GLY A 240 2.52 26.74 3.78
CA GLY A 240 1.22 26.15 4.09
C GLY A 240 0.77 25.05 3.12
N TYR A 241 0.19 23.99 3.69
CA TYR A 241 -0.18 22.74 3.02
C TYR A 241 -0.86 22.92 1.66
N PHE A 242 -1.98 23.65 1.61
CA PHE A 242 -2.73 23.81 0.35
C PHE A 242 -1.96 24.55 -0.74
N LYS A 243 -1.15 25.56 -0.36
CA LYS A 243 -0.32 26.27 -1.33
C LYS A 243 0.77 25.37 -1.87
N GLN A 244 1.39 24.56 -1.01
CA GLN A 244 2.40 23.58 -1.39
C GLN A 244 1.83 22.46 -2.29
N LEU A 245 0.55 22.09 -2.16
CA LEU A 245 -0.11 21.16 -3.08
C LEU A 245 -0.37 21.74 -4.48
N ILE A 246 -0.71 23.02 -4.58
CA ILE A 246 -1.08 23.65 -5.86
C ILE A 246 0.15 24.13 -6.65
N THR A 247 1.17 24.61 -5.94
CA THR A 247 2.37 25.24 -6.52
C THR A 247 3.05 24.39 -7.60
N PRO A 248 3.27 23.07 -7.43
CA PRO A 248 3.92 22.26 -8.45
C PRO A 248 3.20 22.27 -9.80
N PHE A 249 1.86 22.21 -9.79
CA PHE A 249 1.06 22.23 -11.01
C PHE A 249 1.17 23.57 -11.73
N GLN A 250 1.13 24.68 -10.99
CA GLN A 250 1.32 26.02 -11.56
C GLN A 250 2.71 26.14 -12.21
N GLN A 251 3.75 25.67 -11.53
CA GLN A 251 5.12 25.71 -12.06
C GLN A 251 5.29 24.87 -13.33
N VAL A 252 4.68 23.68 -13.40
CA VAL A 252 4.68 22.84 -14.60
C VAL A 252 4.01 23.56 -15.77
N VAL A 253 2.84 24.17 -15.56
CA VAL A 253 2.13 24.93 -16.61
C VAL A 253 2.94 26.14 -17.08
N THR A 254 3.51 26.92 -16.16
CA THR A 254 4.33 28.09 -16.51
C THR A 254 5.57 27.70 -17.32
N ARG A 255 6.26 26.62 -16.95
CA ARG A 255 7.41 26.11 -17.70
C ARG A 255 7.02 25.63 -19.09
N TYR A 256 5.91 24.90 -19.20
CA TYR A 256 5.39 24.45 -20.48
C TYR A 256 5.08 25.64 -21.41
N ARG A 257 4.39 26.67 -20.91
CA ARG A 257 4.09 27.90 -21.66
C ARG A 257 5.34 28.63 -22.12
N ARG A 258 6.35 28.81 -21.24
CA ARG A 258 7.62 29.46 -21.59
C ARG A 258 8.38 28.71 -22.69
N LYS A 259 8.44 27.38 -22.63
CA LYS A 259 9.12 26.57 -23.66
C LYS A 259 8.49 26.78 -25.04
N HIS A 260 7.15 26.82 -25.11
CA HIS A 260 6.41 26.97 -26.38
C HIS A 260 6.31 28.43 -26.86
N ALA A 261 6.39 29.42 -25.97
CA ALA A 261 6.45 30.83 -26.35
C ALA A 261 7.78 31.22 -27.03
N VAL A 262 8.88 30.51 -26.72
CA VAL A 262 10.22 30.77 -27.30
C VAL A 262 10.44 30.03 -28.63
N THR A 263 9.59 29.08 -29.00
CA THR A 263 9.77 28.27 -30.23
C THR A 263 9.21 28.92 -31.50
N SER A 264 8.73 30.18 -31.44
CA SER A 264 8.13 30.86 -32.60
C SER A 264 9.10 31.67 -33.47
N THR A 265 10.41 31.72 -33.19
CA THR A 265 11.35 32.58 -33.94
C THR A 265 12.73 32.01 -34.31
N GLN A 266 13.03 30.70 -34.17
CA GLN A 266 14.32 30.17 -34.69
C GLN A 266 14.25 28.73 -35.25
N PRO A 267 15.08 28.40 -36.27
CA PRO A 267 15.07 27.08 -36.90
C PRO A 267 15.66 26.00 -35.99
N ALA A 268 15.15 24.78 -36.16
CA ALA A 268 15.29 23.66 -35.24
C ALA A 268 16.74 23.22 -34.98
N GLN A 269 17.24 23.50 -33.78
CA GLN A 269 18.41 22.82 -33.22
C GLN A 269 17.99 21.45 -32.68
N LYS A 270 18.70 20.39 -33.07
CA LYS A 270 18.41 18.98 -32.69
C LYS A 270 18.17 18.85 -31.19
N GLN A 271 16.95 18.52 -30.80
CA GLN A 271 16.58 18.25 -29.41
C GLN A 271 17.15 16.88 -28.97
N PRO A 272 17.56 16.71 -27.70
CA PRO A 272 17.73 15.37 -27.15
C PRO A 272 16.36 14.71 -27.08
N VAL A 273 16.29 13.45 -27.52
CA VAL A 273 15.05 12.66 -27.63
C VAL A 273 14.49 12.38 -26.22
N TYR A 274 13.65 13.29 -25.72
CA TYR A 274 12.86 13.12 -24.49
C TYR A 274 11.39 12.78 -24.77
N LEU A 275 11.07 12.21 -25.95
CA LEU A 275 9.69 11.88 -26.32
C LEU A 275 9.20 10.52 -25.77
N ARG A 276 10.08 9.73 -25.14
CA ARG A 276 9.74 8.40 -24.58
C ARG A 276 9.13 8.40 -23.15
N PRO A 277 9.38 9.35 -22.23
CA PRO A 277 8.84 9.28 -20.85
C PRO A 277 7.35 9.64 -20.71
N VAL A 278 6.80 10.47 -21.62
CA VAL A 278 5.35 10.77 -21.63
C VAL A 278 4.56 9.51 -22.01
N LEU A 279 5.07 8.73 -22.97
CA LEU A 279 4.51 7.42 -23.32
C LEU A 279 4.54 6.43 -22.14
N VAL A 280 5.59 6.42 -21.32
CA VAL A 280 5.71 5.51 -20.17
C VAL A 280 4.69 5.84 -19.07
N LEU A 281 4.41 7.12 -18.80
CA LEU A 281 3.44 7.53 -17.79
C LEU A 281 1.99 7.54 -18.29
N SER A 282 1.78 7.86 -19.57
CA SER A 282 0.54 7.53 -20.25
C SER A 282 0.31 6.02 -20.15
N LEU A 283 1.33 5.17 -20.38
CA LEU A 283 1.21 3.73 -20.17
C LEU A 283 0.91 3.35 -18.73
N VAL A 284 1.49 3.93 -17.69
CA VAL A 284 1.17 3.51 -16.29
C VAL A 284 -0.27 3.89 -15.89
N SER A 285 -0.73 5.10 -16.25
CA SER A 285 -2.11 5.52 -16.01
C SER A 285 -3.12 4.78 -16.90
N ILE A 286 -2.73 4.51 -18.16
CA ILE A 286 -3.51 3.68 -19.10
C ILE A 286 -3.49 2.22 -18.66
N LEU A 287 -2.40 1.66 -18.14
CA LEU A 287 -2.33 0.28 -17.65
C LEU A 287 -3.16 0.12 -16.37
N GLY A 288 -3.16 1.11 -15.47
CA GLY A 288 -4.08 1.14 -14.33
C GLY A 288 -5.56 1.14 -14.76
N ALA A 289 -5.91 1.96 -15.76
CA ALA A 289 -7.27 2.03 -16.30
C ALA A 289 -7.65 0.78 -17.14
N VAL A 290 -6.77 0.33 -18.03
CA VAL A 290 -6.87 -0.87 -18.89
C VAL A 290 -6.94 -2.12 -18.04
N GLY A 291 -6.30 -2.12 -16.89
CA GLY A 291 -6.37 -3.25 -16.00
C GLY A 291 -7.65 -3.32 -15.16
N VAL A 292 -8.16 -2.18 -14.69
CA VAL A 292 -9.53 -2.14 -14.13
C VAL A 292 -10.54 -2.58 -15.21
N LEU A 293 -10.36 -2.13 -16.45
CA LEU A 293 -11.17 -2.53 -17.61
C LEU A 293 -11.00 -4.01 -17.98
N GLY A 294 -9.78 -4.55 -17.89
CA GLY A 294 -9.42 -5.92 -18.25
C GLY A 294 -9.92 -6.93 -17.22
N TYR A 295 -9.73 -6.65 -15.93
CA TYR A 295 -10.29 -7.47 -14.85
C TYR A 295 -11.83 -7.40 -14.82
N ALA A 296 -12.40 -6.23 -15.08
CA ALA A 296 -13.84 -6.05 -15.29
C ALA A 296 -14.36 -6.91 -16.46
N LYS A 297 -13.64 -6.95 -17.59
CA LYS A 297 -13.99 -7.76 -18.76
C LYS A 297 -13.85 -9.27 -18.51
N VAL A 298 -12.78 -9.72 -17.87
CA VAL A 298 -12.53 -11.15 -17.56
C VAL A 298 -13.57 -11.70 -16.59
N ASN A 299 -14.04 -10.88 -15.64
CA ASN A 299 -14.98 -11.30 -14.60
C ASN A 299 -16.39 -10.72 -14.78
N ASN A 300 -16.70 -10.19 -15.97
CA ASN A 300 -17.99 -9.63 -16.36
C ASN A 300 -18.56 -8.53 -15.41
N TYR A 301 -17.71 -7.78 -14.74
CA TYR A 301 -18.12 -6.62 -13.92
C TYR A 301 -18.18 -5.34 -14.75
N SER A 302 -19.02 -4.40 -14.35
CA SER A 302 -18.84 -3.01 -14.79
C SER A 302 -17.61 -2.40 -14.09
N VAL A 303 -16.90 -1.48 -14.76
CA VAL A 303 -15.78 -0.71 -14.20
C VAL A 303 -16.18 -0.01 -12.88
N LYS A 304 -17.41 0.50 -12.83
CA LYS A 304 -17.99 1.15 -11.65
C LYS A 304 -18.14 0.16 -10.49
N THR A 305 -18.58 -1.06 -10.78
CA THR A 305 -18.72 -2.14 -9.79
C THR A 305 -17.35 -2.56 -9.26
N MET A 306 -16.34 -2.68 -10.12
CA MET A 306 -15.01 -3.10 -9.70
C MET A 306 -14.32 -2.07 -8.80
N ALA A 307 -14.36 -0.79 -9.18
CA ALA A 307 -13.84 0.28 -8.36
C ALA A 307 -14.54 0.34 -6.99
N TYR A 308 -15.87 0.15 -6.99
CA TYR A 308 -16.65 0.07 -5.75
C TYR A 308 -16.22 -1.12 -4.87
N VAL A 309 -16.08 -2.32 -5.43
CA VAL A 309 -15.69 -3.53 -4.68
C VAL A 309 -14.27 -3.41 -4.10
N VAL A 310 -13.32 -2.84 -4.85
CA VAL A 310 -11.96 -2.60 -4.36
C VAL A 310 -11.96 -1.63 -3.18
N VAL A 311 -12.69 -0.50 -3.30
CA VAL A 311 -12.80 0.49 -2.22
C VAL A 311 -13.53 -0.09 -1.00
N ALA A 312 -14.65 -0.80 -1.22
CA ALA A 312 -15.43 -1.44 -0.16
C ALA A 312 -14.63 -2.54 0.57
N GLY A 313 -13.77 -3.26 -0.15
CA GLY A 313 -12.94 -4.34 0.38
C GLY A 313 -11.94 -3.91 1.45
N PHE A 314 -11.58 -2.62 1.53
CA PHE A 314 -10.70 -2.10 2.58
C PHE A 314 -11.38 -1.96 3.95
N ASN A 315 -12.70 -1.78 3.97
CA ASN A 315 -13.48 -1.56 5.20
C ASN A 315 -14.40 -2.75 5.52
N THR A 316 -14.44 -3.77 4.67
CA THR A 316 -15.24 -4.97 4.90
C THR A 316 -14.53 -5.88 5.91
N PRO A 317 -15.16 -6.29 7.03
CA PRO A 317 -14.61 -7.27 7.95
C PRO A 317 -14.30 -8.58 7.26
N LYS A 318 -13.11 -9.14 7.52
CA LYS A 318 -12.65 -10.38 6.89
C LYS A 318 -12.15 -11.37 7.94
N VAL A 319 -12.25 -12.64 7.59
CA VAL A 319 -11.63 -13.75 8.32
C VAL A 319 -10.79 -14.58 7.34
N SER A 320 -9.65 -15.09 7.77
CA SER A 320 -8.84 -16.02 6.99
C SER A 320 -9.20 -17.48 7.28
N THR A 321 -8.87 -18.39 6.36
CA THR A 321 -9.05 -19.84 6.55
C THR A 321 -8.37 -20.32 7.85
N ALA A 322 -7.16 -19.84 8.14
CA ALA A 322 -6.42 -20.18 9.35
C ALA A 322 -7.12 -19.73 10.63
N GLU A 323 -7.76 -18.55 10.64
CA GLU A 323 -8.50 -18.05 11.80
C GLU A 323 -9.79 -18.83 12.04
N LEU A 324 -10.45 -19.30 10.99
CA LEU A 324 -11.58 -20.23 11.10
C LEU A 324 -11.12 -21.57 11.69
N GLN A 325 -10.04 -22.16 11.19
CA GLN A 325 -9.48 -23.41 11.71
C GLN A 325 -9.10 -23.33 13.20
N GLN A 326 -8.64 -22.16 13.66
CA GLN A 326 -8.35 -21.91 15.08
C GLN A 326 -9.60 -21.74 15.96
N GLY A 327 -10.80 -21.73 15.36
CA GLY A 327 -12.07 -21.61 16.08
C GLY A 327 -12.30 -20.23 16.71
N LYS A 328 -11.70 -19.16 16.16
CA LYS A 328 -11.82 -17.80 16.69
C LYS A 328 -13.24 -17.21 16.58
N LEU A 329 -14.04 -17.71 15.64
CA LEU A 329 -15.44 -17.34 15.47
C LEU A 329 -16.28 -18.58 15.76
N LYS A 330 -17.19 -18.50 16.74
CA LYS A 330 -18.15 -19.57 17.07
C LYS A 330 -19.45 -18.99 17.63
N PRO A 331 -20.63 -19.47 17.22
CA PRO A 331 -20.88 -20.37 16.08
C PRO A 331 -20.73 -19.65 14.73
N VAL A 332 -20.43 -20.39 13.67
CA VAL A 332 -20.26 -19.85 12.30
C VAL A 332 -21.22 -20.51 11.32
N VAL A 333 -21.69 -19.75 10.34
CA VAL A 333 -22.49 -20.24 9.22
C VAL A 333 -21.81 -19.81 7.92
N MET A 334 -21.61 -20.74 6.99
CA MET A 334 -20.97 -20.48 5.70
C MET A 334 -22.04 -20.20 4.65
N VAL A 335 -21.87 -19.14 3.85
CA VAL A 335 -22.77 -18.79 2.74
C VAL A 335 -21.95 -18.57 1.49
N ASP A 336 -22.26 -19.35 0.45
CA ASP A 336 -21.67 -19.25 -0.87
C ASP A 336 -22.50 -18.29 -1.72
N VAL A 337 -21.85 -17.25 -2.26
CA VAL A 337 -22.51 -16.26 -3.12
C VAL A 337 -22.16 -16.39 -4.60
N ARG A 338 -21.56 -17.51 -4.99
CA ARG A 338 -21.29 -17.88 -6.39
C ARG A 338 -22.55 -18.33 -7.10
N ASP A 339 -22.42 -18.56 -8.41
CA ASP A 339 -23.52 -19.06 -9.22
C ASP A 339 -23.80 -20.54 -8.91
N PRO A 340 -25.04 -21.03 -9.09
CA PRO A 340 -25.43 -22.40 -8.75
C PRO A 340 -24.58 -23.50 -9.41
N GLU A 341 -24.06 -23.24 -10.61
CA GLU A 341 -23.20 -24.15 -11.35
C GLU A 341 -21.83 -24.29 -10.66
N GLU A 342 -21.25 -23.18 -10.20
CA GLU A 342 -19.98 -23.19 -9.44
C GLU A 342 -20.14 -23.86 -8.08
N TYR A 343 -21.29 -23.66 -7.43
CA TYR A 343 -21.63 -24.31 -6.17
C TYR A 343 -21.74 -25.83 -6.32
N SER A 344 -22.42 -26.28 -7.38
CA SER A 344 -22.59 -27.72 -7.67
C SER A 344 -21.26 -28.40 -8.00
N ALA A 345 -20.32 -27.67 -8.62
CA ALA A 345 -19.01 -28.20 -8.95
C ALA A 345 -18.12 -28.44 -7.72
N ASP A 346 -18.12 -27.49 -6.78
CA ASP A 346 -17.40 -27.59 -5.50
C ASP A 346 -17.94 -26.52 -4.55
N HIS A 347 -18.09 -26.81 -3.26
CA HIS A 347 -18.52 -25.85 -2.24
C HIS A 347 -18.00 -26.26 -0.85
N ILE A 348 -17.95 -25.30 0.09
CA ILE A 348 -17.32 -25.52 1.41
C ILE A 348 -18.32 -26.18 2.36
N GLY A 349 -18.14 -27.47 2.63
CA GLY A 349 -18.97 -28.23 3.58
C GLY A 349 -20.47 -28.09 3.31
N SER A 350 -21.26 -27.89 4.36
CA SER A 350 -22.72 -27.70 4.25
C SER A 350 -23.11 -26.22 4.12
N SER A 351 -22.34 -25.42 3.39
CA SER A 351 -22.61 -24.00 3.17
C SER A 351 -23.99 -23.77 2.52
N LEU A 352 -24.62 -22.64 2.78
CA LEU A 352 -25.86 -22.26 2.08
C LEU A 352 -25.53 -21.58 0.75
N SER A 353 -26.09 -22.06 -0.35
CA SER A 353 -26.02 -21.39 -1.65
C SER A 353 -27.04 -20.24 -1.73
N VAL A 354 -26.54 -19.00 -1.80
CA VAL A 354 -27.32 -17.77 -2.02
C VAL A 354 -26.57 -16.88 -3.01
N PRO A 355 -26.77 -17.08 -4.33
CA PRO A 355 -26.04 -16.34 -5.35
C PRO A 355 -26.15 -14.81 -5.17
N LEU A 356 -25.09 -14.08 -5.52
CA LEU A 356 -25.06 -12.62 -5.42
C LEU A 356 -26.23 -11.96 -6.17
N THR A 357 -26.68 -12.55 -7.28
CA THR A 357 -27.85 -12.09 -8.05
C THR A 357 -29.13 -12.11 -7.22
N GLU A 358 -29.34 -13.15 -6.41
CA GLU A 358 -30.48 -13.30 -5.50
C GLU A 358 -30.41 -12.28 -4.34
N ILE A 359 -29.21 -12.05 -3.81
CA ILE A 359 -28.96 -11.03 -2.77
C ILE A 359 -29.29 -9.64 -3.30
N LYS A 360 -28.83 -9.29 -4.51
CA LYS A 360 -29.09 -7.98 -5.14
C LYS A 360 -30.56 -7.79 -5.50
N ALA A 361 -31.29 -8.87 -5.74
CA ALA A 361 -32.74 -8.85 -5.92
C ALA A 361 -33.52 -8.71 -4.59
N GLY A 362 -32.83 -8.63 -3.44
CA GLY A 362 -33.43 -8.55 -2.12
C GLY A 362 -34.02 -9.86 -1.59
N LYS A 363 -33.84 -10.98 -2.31
CA LYS A 363 -34.46 -12.27 -1.99
C LYS A 363 -33.58 -13.17 -1.10
N GLY A 364 -32.28 -12.90 -1.04
CA GLY A 364 -31.34 -13.73 -0.26
C GLY A 364 -31.35 -13.49 1.26
N VAL A 365 -31.87 -12.35 1.75
CA VAL A 365 -31.76 -11.95 3.16
C VAL A 365 -32.50 -12.91 4.10
N GLU A 366 -33.75 -13.23 3.77
CA GLU A 366 -34.59 -14.13 4.58
C GLU A 366 -34.03 -15.54 4.59
N LYS A 367 -33.58 -16.03 3.43
CA LYS A 367 -32.92 -17.34 3.29
C LYS A 367 -31.69 -17.48 4.19
N ILE A 368 -30.82 -16.45 4.21
CA ILE A 368 -29.64 -16.42 5.10
C ILE A 368 -30.07 -16.37 6.56
N ARG A 369 -31.07 -15.55 6.89
CA ARG A 369 -31.56 -15.38 8.26
C ARG A 369 -32.17 -16.68 8.80
N ASP A 370 -32.99 -17.35 8.02
CA ASP A 370 -33.64 -18.60 8.41
C ASP A 370 -32.65 -19.74 8.53
N PHE A 371 -31.67 -19.82 7.62
CA PHE A 371 -30.56 -20.76 7.77
C PHE A 371 -29.74 -20.48 9.03
N ALA A 372 -29.39 -19.23 9.31
CA ALA A 372 -28.66 -18.85 10.53
C ALA A 372 -29.41 -19.18 11.83
N LYS A 373 -30.76 -19.10 11.82
CA LYS A 373 -31.58 -19.52 12.98
C LYS A 373 -31.42 -21.00 13.31
N THR A 374 -31.18 -21.86 12.31
CA THR A 374 -30.98 -23.31 12.57
C THR A 374 -29.73 -23.61 13.41
N PHE A 375 -28.77 -22.68 13.45
CA PHE A 375 -27.55 -22.75 14.26
C PHE A 375 -27.63 -21.91 15.54
N SER A 376 -28.73 -21.19 15.74
CA SER A 376 -28.95 -20.35 16.92
C SER A 376 -29.48 -21.19 18.08
N LYS A 377 -28.95 -20.97 19.29
CA LYS A 377 -29.47 -21.56 20.53
C LYS A 377 -30.00 -20.49 21.47
N PRO A 378 -31.00 -20.81 22.31
CA PRO A 378 -31.43 -19.92 23.40
C PRO A 378 -30.22 -19.53 24.25
N ASN A 379 -30.07 -18.23 24.55
CA ASN A 379 -28.98 -17.66 25.37
C ASN A 379 -27.55 -17.82 24.79
N GLN A 380 -27.39 -17.99 23.48
CA GLN A 380 -26.08 -17.92 22.80
C GLN A 380 -26.00 -16.75 21.81
N PRO A 381 -24.80 -16.23 21.53
CA PRO A 381 -24.60 -15.20 20.50
C PRO A 381 -25.11 -15.68 19.14
N GLN A 382 -25.65 -14.76 18.33
CA GLN A 382 -26.01 -15.09 16.95
C GLN A 382 -24.78 -15.56 16.17
N PRO A 383 -24.94 -16.57 15.29
CA PRO A 383 -23.84 -17.08 14.50
C PRO A 383 -23.25 -15.98 13.61
N THR A 384 -21.93 -16.01 13.44
CA THR A 384 -21.26 -15.19 12.45
C THR A 384 -21.43 -15.83 11.08
N ILE A 385 -22.00 -15.06 10.14
CA ILE A 385 -22.20 -15.46 8.75
C ILE A 385 -20.95 -15.11 7.96
N VAL A 386 -20.26 -16.14 7.48
CA VAL A 386 -19.07 -16.02 6.63
C VAL A 386 -19.50 -16.12 5.17
N LEU A 387 -19.48 -14.99 4.47
CA LEU A 387 -19.72 -14.91 3.04
C LEU A 387 -18.46 -15.28 2.28
N TYR A 388 -18.57 -16.15 1.28
CA TYR A 388 -17.45 -16.43 0.39
C TYR A 388 -17.89 -16.54 -1.07
N CYS A 389 -16.94 -16.34 -1.97
CA CYS A 389 -17.09 -16.67 -3.36
C CYS A 389 -15.79 -17.31 -3.89
N GLN A 390 -15.50 -17.23 -5.18
CA GLN A 390 -14.28 -17.84 -5.72
C GLN A 390 -13.01 -17.26 -5.09
N SER A 391 -12.90 -15.93 -5.06
CA SER A 391 -11.68 -15.22 -4.67
C SER A 391 -11.90 -14.00 -3.76
N GLY A 392 -13.16 -13.65 -3.43
CA GLY A 392 -13.51 -12.55 -2.52
C GLY A 392 -14.33 -11.37 -3.09
N PRO A 393 -14.23 -10.97 -4.37
CA PRO A 393 -14.97 -9.80 -4.88
C PRO A 393 -16.49 -9.88 -4.73
N ARG A 394 -17.12 -11.00 -5.15
CA ARG A 394 -18.59 -11.18 -5.02
C ARG A 394 -19.05 -11.18 -3.57
N SER A 395 -18.28 -11.78 -2.66
CA SER A 395 -18.61 -11.80 -1.24
C SER A 395 -18.45 -10.43 -0.58
N ILE A 396 -17.52 -9.59 -1.05
CA ILE A 396 -17.44 -8.17 -0.64
C ILE A 396 -18.68 -7.42 -1.12
N GLU A 397 -19.11 -7.62 -2.37
CA GLU A 397 -20.33 -6.99 -2.88
C GLU A 397 -21.58 -7.48 -2.12
N ALA A 398 -21.70 -8.79 -1.87
CA ALA A 398 -22.77 -9.37 -1.07
C ALA A 398 -22.81 -8.77 0.35
N TYR A 399 -21.65 -8.62 1.00
CA TYR A 399 -21.55 -7.98 2.30
C TYR A 399 -22.14 -6.57 2.28
N GLN A 400 -21.83 -5.75 1.28
CA GLN A 400 -22.34 -4.38 1.20
C GLN A 400 -23.86 -4.32 1.02
N ASN A 401 -24.47 -5.32 0.38
CA ASN A 401 -25.92 -5.41 0.24
C ASN A 401 -26.61 -5.95 1.51
N LEU A 402 -25.88 -6.65 2.38
CA LEU A 402 -26.43 -7.32 3.57
C LEU A 402 -26.11 -6.64 4.91
N LYS A 403 -25.08 -5.78 4.98
CA LYS A 403 -24.57 -5.20 6.24
C LYS A 403 -25.62 -4.44 7.06
N ASP A 404 -26.60 -3.82 6.39
CA ASP A 404 -27.64 -3.01 7.05
C ASP A 404 -28.87 -3.85 7.43
N GLN A 405 -28.82 -5.17 7.25
CA GLN A 405 -29.92 -6.12 7.53
C GLN A 405 -29.89 -6.73 8.94
N GLY A 406 -29.01 -6.21 9.83
CA GLY A 406 -28.86 -6.69 11.20
C GLY A 406 -28.19 -8.07 11.33
N LEU A 407 -27.47 -8.51 10.29
CA LEU A 407 -26.74 -9.79 10.27
C LEU A 407 -25.28 -9.60 10.72
N ASN A 408 -24.76 -10.56 11.50
CA ASN A 408 -23.35 -10.57 11.89
C ASN A 408 -22.49 -11.15 10.75
N LEU A 409 -21.97 -10.30 9.87
CA LEU A 409 -21.32 -10.71 8.62
C LEU A 409 -19.80 -10.53 8.64
N VAL A 410 -19.08 -11.47 8.03
CA VAL A 410 -17.67 -11.35 7.65
C VAL A 410 -17.43 -11.97 6.28
N VAL A 411 -16.35 -11.61 5.60
CA VAL A 411 -15.96 -12.21 4.31
C VAL A 411 -14.77 -13.14 4.45
N LEU A 412 -14.82 -14.33 3.84
CA LEU A 412 -13.69 -15.24 3.76
C LEU A 412 -12.60 -14.68 2.83
N SER A 413 -11.41 -14.43 3.38
CA SER A 413 -10.28 -13.90 2.63
C SER A 413 -9.77 -14.92 1.60
N GLY A 414 -9.77 -14.51 0.33
CA GLY A 414 -9.32 -15.36 -0.78
C GLY A 414 -10.37 -16.39 -1.25
N GLY A 415 -11.57 -16.40 -0.67
CA GLY A 415 -12.67 -17.26 -1.10
C GLY A 415 -12.39 -18.76 -0.99
N ILE A 416 -13.12 -19.56 -1.76
CA ILE A 416 -12.95 -21.02 -1.81
C ILE A 416 -11.59 -21.44 -2.38
N ASN A 417 -10.95 -20.62 -3.22
CA ASN A 417 -9.59 -20.91 -3.71
C ASN A 417 -8.60 -21.04 -2.54
N SER A 418 -8.56 -20.02 -1.69
CA SER A 418 -7.74 -20.00 -0.47
C SER A 418 -8.14 -21.09 0.52
N TRP A 419 -9.44 -21.43 0.59
CA TRP A 419 -9.92 -22.54 1.40
C TRP A 419 -9.36 -23.88 0.89
N ARG A 420 -9.46 -24.16 -0.41
CA ARG A 420 -9.03 -25.42 -1.03
C ARG A 420 -7.51 -25.60 -1.04
N GLU A 421 -6.76 -24.51 -1.06
CA GLU A 421 -5.30 -24.55 -0.84
C GLU A 421 -4.93 -25.07 0.56
N ALA A 422 -5.77 -24.83 1.56
CA ALA A 422 -5.51 -25.19 2.96
C ALA A 422 -6.30 -26.42 3.45
N VAL A 423 -7.47 -26.68 2.88
CA VAL A 423 -8.44 -27.69 3.32
C VAL A 423 -8.99 -28.43 2.09
N PRO A 424 -8.56 -29.69 1.85
CA PRO A 424 -9.17 -30.55 0.84
C PRO A 424 -10.67 -30.71 1.11
N SER A 425 -11.48 -30.87 0.07
CA SER A 425 -12.95 -31.01 0.20
C SER A 425 -13.37 -32.13 1.15
N SER A 426 -12.64 -33.25 1.18
CA SER A 426 -12.87 -34.37 2.10
C SER A 426 -12.69 -34.04 3.59
N LYS A 427 -12.05 -32.90 3.91
CA LYS A 427 -11.78 -32.43 5.27
C LYS A 427 -12.67 -31.27 5.71
N ASP A 428 -13.58 -30.79 4.86
CA ASP A 428 -14.47 -29.66 5.20
C ASP A 428 -15.29 -29.92 6.47
N ALA A 429 -15.90 -31.11 6.54
CA ALA A 429 -16.67 -31.56 7.69
C ALA A 429 -15.86 -31.56 8.99
N GLU A 430 -14.62 -32.04 8.94
CA GLU A 430 -13.72 -32.12 10.11
C GLU A 430 -13.35 -30.72 10.62
N VAL A 431 -13.06 -29.79 9.71
CA VAL A 431 -12.68 -28.43 10.06
C VAL A 431 -13.87 -27.61 10.56
N LEU A 432 -15.05 -27.80 9.96
CA LEU A 432 -16.22 -26.97 10.27
C LEU A 432 -17.07 -27.51 11.43
N SER A 433 -17.10 -28.83 11.66
CA SER A 433 -17.88 -29.46 12.75
C SER A 433 -17.62 -28.84 14.14
N PRO A 434 -16.36 -28.55 14.55
CA PRO A 434 -16.07 -27.87 15.84
C PRO A 434 -16.54 -26.41 15.94
N ILE A 435 -16.98 -25.83 14.81
CA ILE A 435 -17.30 -24.40 14.64
C ILE A 435 -18.81 -24.21 14.42
N TYR A 436 -19.49 -25.20 13.85
CA TYR A 436 -20.96 -25.24 13.73
C TYR A 436 -21.69 -25.45 15.07
N GLY A 437 -20.97 -25.78 16.15
CA GLY A 437 -21.57 -26.12 17.44
C GLY A 437 -22.24 -27.50 17.42
N SER A 438 -22.76 -27.96 18.56
CA SER A 438 -23.26 -29.35 18.75
C SER A 438 -24.51 -29.74 17.92
N ALA A 439 -24.81 -29.06 16.82
CA ALA A 439 -25.84 -29.44 15.85
C ALA A 439 -25.34 -30.49 14.83
N SER A 440 -24.16 -31.08 15.08
CA SER A 440 -23.29 -31.68 14.07
C SER A 440 -23.60 -33.11 13.63
N SER A 441 -24.63 -33.80 14.13
CA SER A 441 -24.89 -35.18 13.67
C SER A 441 -25.79 -35.26 12.42
N ALA A 442 -26.63 -34.26 12.16
CA ALA A 442 -27.63 -34.32 11.08
C ALA A 442 -27.16 -33.68 9.75
N TRP A 443 -26.20 -32.75 9.80
CA TRP A 443 -25.79 -31.94 8.63
C TRP A 443 -24.37 -32.21 8.14
N VAL A 444 -23.59 -32.98 8.89
CA VAL A 444 -22.21 -33.33 8.52
C VAL A 444 -22.18 -34.51 7.52
N ASN A 445 -23.29 -35.25 7.34
CA ASN A 445 -23.35 -36.49 6.58
C ASN A 445 -24.51 -36.61 5.57
N THR A 446 -25.10 -35.52 5.09
CA THR A 446 -26.13 -35.59 4.04
C THR A 446 -25.53 -35.21 2.67
N PRO A 447 -25.10 -36.18 1.84
CA PRO A 447 -24.91 -35.94 0.42
C PRO A 447 -26.30 -35.77 -0.21
N GLU A 448 -26.46 -34.69 -0.98
CA GLU A 448 -27.51 -34.52 -1.98
C GLU A 448 -28.97 -34.76 -1.52
N LYS A 449 -29.66 -33.68 -1.15
CA LYS A 449 -31.06 -33.39 -1.56
C LYS A 449 -31.57 -32.15 -0.81
N LEU A 450 -31.46 -31.00 -1.46
CA LEU A 450 -32.45 -29.92 -1.42
C LEU A 450 -32.49 -29.26 -2.78
#